data_AF-A0A969H5T4-F1
#
_entry.id   AF-A0A969H5T4-F1
#
_cell.length_a   1.000
_cell.length_b   1.000
_cell.length_c   1.000
_cell.angle_alpha   90.00
_cell.angle_beta   90.00
_cell.angle_gamma   90.00
#
_symmetry.space_group_name_H-M   'P 1'
#
loop_
_entity.id
_entity.type
_entity.pdbx_description
1 polymer ?
#
loop_
_entity_poly.entity_id
_entity_poly.type
_entity_poly.pdbx_seq_one_letter_code
_entity_poly.pdbx_strand_id
1 'polypeptide(L)'
;MATLLEKNKITLAENGIIPLPEPIRRLAGLESGDELVVVWSPPNTILLRKISEVAADDQSFTELMHEFDAALQSAGYETEEDIINLVRAIKAEQIAEWSQEP
;
A
#
# COMPACT_ATOMS: atom_id res chain seq x y z
N MET A 1 17.69 22.99 -4.46
CA MET A 1 17.13 23.56 -3.21
C MET A 1 16.21 22.50 -2.63
N ALA A 2 16.50 22.00 -1.43
CA ALA A 2 15.64 21.01 -0.77
C ALA A 2 14.50 21.77 -0.07
N THR A 3 13.28 21.63 -0.58
CA THR A 3 12.10 22.12 0.13
C THR A 3 11.89 21.21 1.33
N LEU A 4 12.26 21.69 2.51
CA LEU A 4 11.94 21.01 3.76
C LEU A 4 10.41 20.96 3.85
N LEU A 5 9.81 19.78 3.65
CA LEU A 5 8.40 19.56 3.91
C LEU A 5 8.23 19.60 5.43
N GLU A 6 8.05 20.80 5.98
CA GLU A 6 7.66 20.97 7.37
C GLU A 6 6.37 20.18 7.60
N LYS A 7 6.38 19.41 8.69
CA LYS A 7 5.34 18.48 9.14
C LYS A 7 3.93 19.07 8.90
N ASN A 8 3.27 18.65 7.81
CA ASN A 8 1.91 19.07 7.52
C ASN A 8 0.93 18.22 8.33
N LYS A 9 0.25 18.83 9.30
CA LYS A 9 -0.86 18.18 10.00
C LYS A 9 -2.09 18.24 9.08
N ILE A 10 -2.52 17.08 8.60
CA ILE A 10 -3.74 16.94 7.81
C ILE A 10 -4.81 16.31 8.71
N THR A 11 -6.02 16.88 8.69
CA THR A 11 -7.18 16.32 9.39
C THR A 11 -8.00 15.53 8.38
N LEU A 12 -8.37 14.29 8.73
CA LEU A 12 -9.32 13.50 7.97
C LEU A 12 -10.70 14.19 8.02
N ALA A 13 -11.28 14.47 6.86
CA ALA A 13 -12.62 15.02 6.80
C ALA A 13 -13.67 13.96 7.22
N GLU A 14 -14.85 14.40 7.67
CA GLU A 14 -15.92 13.51 8.14
C GLU A 14 -16.40 12.50 7.07
N ASN A 15 -16.22 12.85 5.79
CA ASN A 15 -16.52 12.00 4.65
C ASN A 15 -15.36 11.08 4.24
N GLY A 16 -14.29 11.00 5.04
CA GLY A 16 -13.12 10.17 4.77
C GLY A 16 -12.12 10.78 3.76
N ILE A 17 -12.33 12.02 3.32
CA ILE A 17 -11.38 12.68 2.40
C ILE A 17 -10.13 13.13 3.17
N ILE A 18 -8.96 12.80 2.62
CA ILE A 18 -7.66 13.30 3.09
C ILE A 18 -7.18 14.40 2.11
N PRO A 19 -7.29 15.69 2.48
CA PRO A 19 -6.81 16.75 1.61
C PRO A 19 -5.27 16.78 1.60
N LEU A 20 -4.67 16.48 0.45
CA LEU A 20 -3.22 16.60 0.28
C LEU A 20 -2.83 18.07 0.04
N PRO A 21 -1.92 18.63 0.84
CA PRO A 21 -1.34 19.96 0.61
C PRO A 21 -0.76 20.07 -0.80
N GLU A 22 -0.93 21.22 -1.42
CA GLU A 22 -0.46 21.49 -2.78
C GLU A 22 1.03 21.16 -3.00
N PRO A 23 1.97 21.47 -2.08
CA PRO A 23 3.37 21.10 -2.27
C PRO A 23 3.58 19.58 -2.35
N ILE A 24 2.87 18.80 -1.54
CA ILE A 24 2.94 17.34 -1.55
C ILE A 24 2.40 16.81 -2.86
N ARG A 25 1.23 17.32 -3.29
CA ARG A 25 0.62 16.96 -4.57
C ARG A 25 1.56 17.21 -5.75
N ARG A 26 2.16 18.42 -5.84
CA ARG A 26 3.10 18.78 -6.91
C ARG A 26 4.38 17.94 -6.90
N LEU A 27 4.96 17.71 -5.72
CA LEU A 27 6.21 16.94 -5.57
C LEU A 27 6.01 15.45 -5.87
N ALA A 28 4.85 14.90 -5.49
CA ALA A 28 4.46 13.54 -5.82
C ALA A 28 3.89 13.42 -7.24
N GLY A 29 3.85 14.51 -8.01
CA GLY A 29 3.33 14.54 -9.37
C GLY A 29 1.84 14.25 -9.50
N LEU A 30 1.06 14.24 -8.40
CA LEU A 30 -0.35 13.86 -8.39
C LEU A 30 -1.24 14.97 -8.97
N GLU A 31 -2.21 14.62 -9.80
CA GLU A 31 -3.17 15.55 -10.40
C GLU A 31 -4.61 15.16 -10.07
N SER A 32 -5.53 16.11 -10.20
CA SER A 32 -6.95 15.83 -10.03
C SER A 32 -7.44 14.91 -11.15
N GLY A 33 -8.00 13.75 -10.77
CA GLY A 33 -8.44 12.72 -11.71
C GLY A 33 -7.46 11.57 -11.88
N ASP A 34 -6.25 11.65 -11.30
CA ASP A 34 -5.35 10.51 -11.24
C ASP A 34 -5.98 9.37 -10.42
N GLU A 35 -5.93 8.15 -10.97
CA GLU A 35 -6.27 6.94 -10.23
C GLU A 35 -5.04 6.45 -9.46
N LEU A 36 -5.21 6.21 -8.15
CA LEU A 36 -4.10 5.89 -7.25
C LEU A 36 -4.28 4.50 -6.63
N VAL A 37 -3.20 3.73 -6.60
CA VAL A 37 -3.06 2.57 -5.73
C VAL A 37 -2.69 3.06 -4.34
N VAL A 38 -3.47 2.61 -3.35
CA VAL A 38 -3.23 2.90 -1.93
C VAL A 38 -2.78 1.62 -1.25
N VAL A 39 -1.54 1.60 -0.76
CA VAL A 39 -1.00 0.47 0.00
C VAL A 39 -0.80 0.91 1.45
N TRP A 40 -1.45 0.21 2.36
CA TRP A 40 -1.18 0.37 3.80
C TRP A 40 0.00 -0.52 4.17
N SER A 41 1.07 0.10 4.67
CA SER A 41 2.24 -0.55 5.24
C SER A 41 2.21 -0.31 6.76
N PRO A 42 1.83 -1.32 7.56
CA PRO A 42 1.74 -1.19 9.00
C PRO A 42 3.07 -0.74 9.65
N PRO A 43 3.04 -0.05 10.80
CA PRO A 43 1.83 0.32 11.54
C PRO A 43 1.14 1.58 11.02
N ASN A 44 1.89 2.53 10.45
CA ASN A 44 1.41 3.91 10.25
C ASN A 44 1.74 4.52 8.88
N THR A 45 2.17 3.71 7.91
CA THR A 45 2.61 4.20 6.61
C THR A 45 1.53 3.92 5.56
N ILE A 46 1.19 4.94 4.77
CA ILE A 46 0.37 4.79 3.56
C ILE A 46 1.24 5.20 2.37
N LEU A 47 1.34 4.30 1.39
CA LEU A 47 2.00 4.54 0.13
C LEU A 47 0.93 4.82 -0.94
N LEU A 48 1.15 5.88 -1.70
CA LEU A 48 0.30 6.26 -2.83
C LEU A 48 1.14 6.15 -4.10
N ARG A 49 0.64 5.44 -5.12
CA ARG A 49 1.26 5.35 -6.44
C ARG A 49 0.21 5.56 -7.53
N LYS A 50 0.58 6.18 -8.66
CA LYS A 50 -0.35 6.29 -9.79
C LYS A 50 -0.51 4.93 -10.46
N ILE A 51 -1.74 4.56 -10.80
CA ILE A 51 -2.01 3.32 -11.55
C ILE A 51 -1.29 3.34 -12.90
N SER A 52 -1.27 4.50 -13.58
CA SER A 52 -0.57 4.68 -14.86
C SER A 52 0.93 4.45 -14.77
N GLU A 53 1.56 4.73 -13.61
CA GLU A 53 2.99 4.47 -13.39
C GLU A 53 3.23 3.01 -13.04
N VAL A 54 2.35 2.38 -12.27
CA VAL A 54 2.42 0.93 -11.98
C VAL A 54 2.27 0.10 -13.25
N ALA A 55 1.39 0.51 -14.17
CA ALA A 55 1.21 -0.14 -15.46
C ALA A 55 2.32 0.17 -16.48
N ALA A 56 3.05 1.29 -16.32
CA ALA A 56 4.15 1.66 -17.20
C ALA A 56 5.50 1.08 -16.75
N ASP A 57 5.67 0.81 -15.45
CA ASP A 57 6.86 0.19 -14.85
C ASP A 57 6.70 -1.34 -14.75
N ASP A 58 6.16 -1.92 -15.84
CA ASP A 58 5.76 -3.32 -15.99
C ASP A 58 6.89 -4.27 -15.58
N GLN A 59 8.15 -3.87 -15.78
CA GLN A 59 9.33 -4.67 -15.47
C GLN A 59 9.63 -4.73 -13.96
N SER A 60 9.61 -3.59 -13.25
CA SER A 60 9.90 -3.54 -11.81
C SER A 60 8.77 -4.16 -10.98
N PHE A 61 7.51 -3.98 -11.41
CA PHE A 61 6.36 -4.60 -10.77
C PHE A 61 6.33 -6.12 -11.03
N THR A 62 6.61 -6.55 -12.26
CA THR A 62 6.71 -7.97 -12.61
C THR A 62 7.86 -8.64 -11.88
N GLU A 63 9.01 -7.98 -11.71
CA GLU A 63 10.14 -8.49 -10.92
C GLU A 63 9.77 -8.65 -9.45
N LEU A 64 9.12 -7.66 -8.84
CA LEU A 64 8.62 -7.74 -7.45
C LEU A 64 7.59 -8.85 -7.27
N MET A 65 6.66 -8.99 -8.22
CA MET A 65 5.65 -10.06 -8.19
C MET A 65 6.29 -11.43 -8.42
N HIS A 66 7.30 -11.53 -9.28
CA HIS A 66 8.06 -12.77 -9.47
C HIS A 66 8.87 -13.16 -8.24
N GLU A 67 9.50 -12.21 -7.54
CA GLU A 67 10.19 -12.47 -6.29
C GLU A 67 9.22 -12.92 -5.19
N PHE A 68 8.05 -12.31 -5.15
CA PHE A 68 6.98 -12.67 -4.22
C PHE A 68 6.44 -14.09 -4.51
N ASP A 69 6.15 -14.40 -5.77
CA ASP A 69 5.69 -15.74 -6.19
C ASP A 69 6.77 -16.80 -5.96
N ALA A 70 8.04 -16.49 -6.23
CA ALA A 70 9.15 -17.40 -5.96
C ALA A 70 9.33 -17.66 -4.46
N ALA A 71 9.15 -16.63 -3.62
CA ALA A 71 9.19 -16.78 -2.17
C ALA A 71 8.03 -17.66 -1.67
N LEU A 72 6.81 -17.45 -2.19
CA LEU A 72 5.63 -18.26 -1.85
C LEU A 72 5.81 -19.73 -2.27
N GLN A 73 6.30 -19.98 -3.48
CA GLN A 73 6.62 -21.33 -3.96
C GLN A 73 7.70 -22.00 -3.10
N SER A 74 8.76 -21.26 -2.73
CA SER A 74 9.83 -21.79 -1.86
C SER A 74 9.34 -22.16 -0.45
N ALA A 75 8.25 -21.52 0.00
CA ALA A 75 7.59 -21.81 1.26
C ALA A 75 6.50 -22.89 1.14
N GLY A 76 6.29 -23.46 -0.05
CA GLY A 76 5.34 -24.55 -0.31
C GLY A 76 3.92 -24.09 -0.63
N TYR A 77 3.70 -22.80 -0.89
CA TYR A 77 2.40 -22.27 -1.35
C TYR A 77 2.42 -22.24 -2.88
N GLU A 78 2.02 -23.34 -3.50
CA GLU A 78 2.12 -23.55 -4.96
C GLU A 78 0.80 -23.27 -5.70
N THR A 79 -0.32 -23.21 -4.98
CA THR A 79 -1.65 -22.99 -5.57
C THR A 79 -2.28 -21.68 -5.12
N GLU A 80 -3.20 -21.16 -5.95
CA GLU A 80 -4.01 -19.98 -5.60
C GLU A 80 -4.79 -20.20 -4.28
N GLU A 81 -5.23 -21.43 -4.03
CA GLU A 81 -5.93 -21.82 -2.82
C GLU A 81 -5.02 -21.72 -1.58
N ASP A 82 -3.74 -22.07 -1.72
CA ASP A 82 -2.73 -21.96 -0.66
C ASP A 82 -2.46 -20.50 -0.26
N ILE A 83 -2.41 -19.60 -1.25
CA ILE A 83 -2.24 -18.16 -1.02
C ILE A 83 -3.48 -17.58 -0.33
N ILE A 84 -4.69 -17.97 -0.78
CA ILE A 84 -5.95 -17.55 -0.14
C ILE A 84 -6.01 -18.03 1.31
N ASN A 85 -5.55 -19.26 1.59
CA ASN A 85 -5.52 -19.82 2.93
C ASN A 85 -4.50 -19.11 3.83
N LEU A 86 -3.33 -18.75 3.30
CA LEU A 86 -2.33 -17.92 4.01
C LEU A 86 -2.91 -16.56 4.39
N VAL A 87 -3.55 -15.86 3.45
CA VAL A 87 -4.16 -14.54 3.71
C VAL A 87 -5.29 -14.65 4.74
N ARG A 88 -6.08 -15.73 4.71
CA ARG A 88 -7.11 -16.00 5.71
C ARG A 88 -6.52 -16.28 7.09
N ALA A 89 -5.42 -17.04 7.16
CA ALA A 89 -4.72 -17.33 8.42
C ALA A 89 -4.15 -16.06 9.06
N ILE A 90 -3.47 -15.21 8.28
CA ILE A 90 -2.93 -13.92 8.75
C ILE A 90 -4.05 -13.01 9.25
N LYS A 91 -5.17 -12.93 8.53
CA LYS A 91 -6.34 -12.15 8.98
C LYS A 91 -6.97 -12.72 10.25
N ALA A 92 -7.04 -14.04 10.39
CA ALA A 92 -7.55 -14.68 11.59
C ALA A 92 -6.64 -14.43 12.81
N GLU A 93 -5.32 -14.46 12.62
CA GLU A 93 -4.34 -14.11 13.66
C GLU A 93 -4.45 -12.64 14.07
N GLN A 94 -4.56 -11.70 13.12
CA GLN A 94 -4.77 -10.28 13.43
C GLN A 94 -6.06 -10.02 14.21
N ILE A 95 -7.16 -10.71 13.86
CA ILE A 95 -8.42 -10.59 14.59
C ILE A 95 -8.30 -11.18 16.01
N ALA A 96 -7.58 -12.29 16.17
CA ALA A 96 -7.34 -12.90 17.47
C ALA A 96 -6.45 -12.02 18.36
N GLU A 97 -5.44 -11.37 17.78
CA GLU A 97 -4.54 -10.42 18.46
C GLU A 97 -5.32 -9.17 18.94
N TRP A 98 -6.20 -8.62 18.10
CA TRP A 98 -7.04 -7.47 18.46
C TRP A 98 -8.19 -7.83 19.43
N SER A 99 -8.55 -9.11 19.54
CA SER A 99 -9.55 -9.60 20.50
C SER A 99 -8.95 -9.93 21.88
N GLN A 100 -7.62 -9.89 22.03
CA GLN A 100 -6.89 -10.20 23.27
C GLN A 100 -6.32 -8.94 23.95
N GLU A 101 -6.42 -7.76 23.35
CA GLU A 101 -6.14 -6.49 24.03
C GLU A 101 -7.38 -6.03 24.83
N PRO A 102 -7.25 -5.73 26.14
CA PRO A 102 -8.35 -5.33 27.02
C PRO A 102 -8.89 -3.92 26.77
#